data_AF-A0A519V1Y0-F1
#
_entry.id   AF-A0A519V1Y0-F1
#
_cell.length_a   1.000
_cell.length_b   1.000
_cell.length_c   1.000
_cell.angle_alpha   90.00
_cell.angle_beta   90.00
_cell.angle_gamma   90.00
#
_symmetry.space_group_name_H-M   'P 1'
#
loop_
_entity.id
_entity.type
_entity.pdbx_description
1 polymer ?
#
loop_
_entity_poly.entity_id
_entity_poly.type
_entity_poly.pdbx_seq_one_letter_code
_entity_poly.pdbx_strand_id
1 'polypeptide(L)'
;MTKSIIDNYDLFKEKRLKDRFFKHKDIAELLTELPSTFEISELGKSVNGKSINLVSWGTGKTKIMLWSQMHGDEATGTMALF
;
A
#
# COMPACT_ATOMS: atom_id res chain seq x y z
N MET A 1 -14.57 -12.31 14.74
CA MET A 1 -13.76 -12.16 13.51
C MET A 1 -12.59 -11.21 13.71
N THR A 2 -12.78 -9.97 14.18
CA THR A 2 -11.69 -8.98 14.39
C THR A 2 -10.58 -9.44 15.33
N LYS A 3 -10.92 -10.10 16.45
CA LYS A 3 -9.94 -10.66 17.39
C LYS A 3 -8.93 -11.59 16.68
N SER A 4 -9.42 -12.42 15.76
CA SER A 4 -8.58 -13.33 14.98
C SER A 4 -7.62 -12.63 14.01
N ILE A 5 -7.97 -11.47 13.46
CA ILE A 5 -7.08 -10.74 12.54
C ILE A 5 -5.95 -10.08 13.34
N ILE A 6 -6.30 -9.45 14.46
CA ILE A 6 -5.32 -8.79 15.34
C ILE A 6 -4.36 -9.83 15.94
N ASP A 7 -4.89 -10.95 16.44
CA ASP A 7 -4.08 -12.03 17.04
C ASP A 7 -3.11 -12.67 16.04
N ASN A 8 -3.39 -12.59 14.74
CA ASN A 8 -2.57 -13.16 13.66
C ASN A 8 -1.83 -12.10 12.83
N TYR A 9 -1.79 -10.83 13.27
CA TYR A 9 -1.20 -9.73 12.50
C TYR A 9 0.26 -10.02 12.09
N ASP A 10 1.03 -10.66 12.97
CA ASP A 10 2.43 -11.02 12.71
C ASP A 10 2.62 -12.00 11.53
N LEU A 11 1.57 -12.71 11.11
CA LEU A 11 1.62 -13.64 9.99
C LEU A 11 1.58 -12.94 8.63
N PHE A 12 0.95 -11.77 8.53
CA PHE A 12 0.72 -11.09 7.26
C PHE A 12 1.26 -9.66 7.20
N LYS A 13 1.71 -9.07 8.32
CA LYS A 13 2.35 -7.75 8.31
C LYS A 13 3.60 -7.74 7.45
N GLU A 14 3.81 -6.67 6.69
CA GLU A 14 5.06 -6.46 5.97
C GLU A 14 6.22 -6.18 6.97
N LYS A 15 7.28 -6.98 6.89
CA LYS A 15 8.43 -6.93 7.82
C LYS A 15 9.56 -6.03 7.32
N ARG A 16 9.53 -5.63 6.05
CA ARG A 16 10.53 -4.75 5.41
C ARG A 16 10.32 -3.28 5.78
N LEU A 17 9.08 -2.84 5.98
CA LEU A 17 8.75 -1.46 6.37
C LEU A 17 8.91 -1.27 7.89
N LYS A 18 10.15 -1.19 8.37
CA LYS A 18 10.47 -1.15 9.82
C LYS A 18 10.38 0.24 10.45
N ASP A 19 10.64 1.27 9.65
CA ASP A 19 10.67 2.66 10.08
C ASP A 19 10.18 3.58 8.96
N ARG A 20 10.14 4.89 9.22
CA ARG A 20 9.62 5.90 8.28
C ARG A 20 10.51 6.21 7.08
N PHE A 21 11.69 5.60 6.95
CA PHE A 21 12.70 5.99 5.95
C PHE A 21 12.73 5.13 4.69
N PHE A 22 11.77 4.21 4.53
CA PHE A 22 11.56 3.48 3.28
C PHE A 22 11.42 4.43 2.08
N LYS A 23 11.80 3.93 0.92
CA LYS A 23 11.85 4.67 -0.34
C LYS A 23 10.70 4.23 -1.23
N HIS A 24 10.42 5.08 -2.22
CA HIS A 24 9.45 4.77 -3.28
C HIS A 24 9.73 3.42 -3.97
N LYS A 25 11.01 3.06 -4.16
CA LYS A 25 11.39 1.75 -4.72
C LYS A 25 10.94 0.57 -3.86
N ASP A 26 10.97 0.73 -2.54
CA ASP A 26 10.60 -0.36 -1.61
C ASP A 26 9.09 -0.62 -1.74
N ILE A 27 8.28 0.44 -1.85
CA ILE A 27 6.84 0.32 -2.15
C ILE A 27 6.59 -0.23 -3.55
N ALA A 28 7.36 0.21 -4.56
CA ALA A 28 7.21 -0.30 -5.92
C ALA A 28 7.49 -1.81 -6.00
N GLU A 29 8.51 -2.31 -5.29
CA GLU A 29 8.79 -3.75 -5.16
C GLU A 29 7.62 -4.49 -4.50
N LEU A 30 7.10 -3.97 -3.36
CA LEU A 30 5.94 -4.56 -2.67
C LEU A 30 4.70 -4.68 -3.56
N LEU A 31 4.45 -3.69 -4.40
CA LEU A 31 3.32 -3.73 -5.35
C LEU A 31 3.45 -4.88 -6.35
N THR A 32 4.67 -5.22 -6.79
CA THR A 32 4.88 -6.35 -7.73
C THR A 32 4.63 -7.72 -7.11
N GLU A 33 4.64 -7.80 -5.77
CA GLU A 33 4.40 -9.03 -5.02
C GLU A 33 2.93 -9.25 -4.65
N LEU A 34 2.05 -8.28 -4.95
CA LEU A 34 0.63 -8.42 -4.66
C LEU A 34 0.01 -9.57 -5.49
N PRO A 35 -0.92 -10.36 -4.91
CA PRO A 35 -1.63 -11.40 -5.64
C PRO A 35 -2.37 -10.85 -6.86
N SER A 36 -2.53 -11.67 -7.91
CA SER A 36 -3.21 -11.29 -9.16
C SER A 36 -4.69 -10.90 -9.00
N THR A 37 -5.28 -11.10 -7.82
CA THR A 37 -6.60 -10.56 -7.48
C THR A 37 -6.63 -9.04 -7.40
N PHE A 38 -5.47 -8.41 -7.17
CA PHE A 38 -5.32 -6.96 -7.19
C PHE A 38 -4.96 -6.50 -8.60
N GLU A 39 -5.64 -5.46 -9.07
CA GLU A 39 -5.29 -4.77 -10.30
C GLU A 39 -4.43 -3.55 -9.95
N ILE A 40 -3.28 -3.41 -10.61
CA ILE A 40 -2.34 -2.31 -10.37
C ILE A 40 -2.22 -1.51 -11.66
N SER A 41 -2.39 -0.19 -11.54
CA SER A 41 -2.23 0.74 -12.65
C SER A 41 -1.47 1.99 -12.21
N GLU A 42 -0.75 2.63 -13.14
CA GLU A 42 -0.13 3.93 -12.91
C GLU A 42 -1.15 5.03 -13.25
N LEU A 43 -1.50 5.87 -12.26
CA LEU A 43 -2.35 7.06 -12.48
C LEU A 43 -1.58 8.21 -13.12
N GLY A 44 -0.26 8.21 -12.96
CA GLY A 44 0.64 9.21 -13.52
C GLY A 44 1.98 9.24 -12.80
N LYS A 45 2.71 10.33 -12.99
CA LYS A 45 4.03 10.54 -12.39
C LYS A 45 4.06 11.83 -11.58
N SER A 46 4.78 11.78 -10.46
CA SER A 46 5.17 12.97 -9.72
C SER A 46 6.08 13.89 -10.54
N VAL A 47 6.32 15.10 -10.05
CA VAL A 47 7.27 16.07 -10.64
C VAL A 47 8.66 15.46 -10.86
N ASN A 48 9.11 14.58 -9.95
CA ASN A 48 10.40 13.90 -10.06
C ASN A 48 10.32 12.57 -10.85
N GLY A 49 9.25 12.33 -11.60
CA GLY A 49 9.10 11.16 -12.46
C GLY A 49 8.79 9.84 -11.74
N LYS A 50 8.54 9.85 -10.43
CA LYS A 50 8.14 8.65 -9.68
C LYS A 50 6.67 8.32 -9.93
N SER A 51 6.36 7.04 -10.13
CA SER A 51 4.99 6.57 -10.39
C SER A 51 4.06 6.81 -9.20
N ILE A 52 2.82 7.17 -9.51
CA ILE A 52 1.69 7.21 -8.58
C ILE A 52 0.82 6.01 -8.96
N ASN A 53 0.78 5.00 -8.08
CA ASN A 53 0.13 3.73 -8.38
C ASN A 53 -1.26 3.68 -7.74
N LEU A 54 -2.25 3.17 -8.48
CA LEU A 54 -3.56 2.78 -7.99
C LEU A 54 -3.63 1.25 -7.89
N VAL A 55 -4.04 0.77 -6.72
CA VAL A 55 -4.34 -0.63 -6.47
C VAL A 55 -5.85 -0.78 -6.30
N SER A 56 -6.46 -1.66 -7.10
CA SER A 56 -7.90 -1.92 -7.08
C SER A 56 -8.19 -3.38 -6.74
N TRP A 57 -9.22 -3.61 -5.93
CA TRP A 57 -9.69 -4.95 -5.59
C TRP A 57 -11.19 -4.97 -5.31
N GLY A 58 -11.85 -6.04 -5.77
CA GLY A 58 -13.27 -6.32 -5.52
C GLY A 58 -14.23 -5.64 -6.50
N THR A 59 -15.49 -6.09 -6.45
CA THR A 59 -16.57 -5.70 -7.39
C THR A 59 -17.81 -5.16 -6.67
N GLY A 60 -17.68 -4.79 -5.40
CA GLY A 60 -18.78 -4.30 -4.57
C GLY A 60 -19.40 -2.99 -5.10
N LYS A 61 -20.68 -2.78 -4.75
CA LYS A 61 -21.46 -1.59 -5.13
C LYS A 61 -20.95 -0.31 -4.45
N THR A 62 -20.52 -0.42 -3.20
CA THR A 62 -19.90 0.69 -2.47
C THR A 62 -18.42 0.76 -2.82
N LYS A 63 -17.97 1.91 -3.31
CA LYS A 63 -16.56 2.17 -3.59
C LYS A 63 -15.92 2.85 -2.37
N ILE A 64 -14.78 2.34 -1.94
CA ILE A 64 -13.97 2.91 -0.86
C ILE A 64 -12.63 3.29 -1.49
N MET A 65 -12.22 4.54 -1.30
CA MET A 65 -10.92 5.04 -1.75
C MET A 65 -10.05 5.28 -0.52
N LEU A 66 -8.83 4.77 -0.57
CA LEU A 66 -7.77 5.06 0.40
C LEU A 66 -6.66 5.77 -0.34
N TRP A 67 -6.10 6.80 0.28
CA TRP A 67 -4.94 7.51 -0.22
C TRP A 67 -3.95 7.69 0.93
N SER A 68 -2.69 7.32 0.70
CA SER A 68 -1.60 7.54 1.65
C SER A 68 -0.57 8.53 1.09
N GLN A 69 0.24 9.09 1.98
CA GLN A 69 1.40 9.93 1.63
C GLN A 69 1.07 11.18 0.80
N MET A 70 0.08 11.98 1.22
CA MET A 70 -0.07 13.34 0.66
C MET A 70 1.10 14.24 1.05
N HIS A 71 1.55 14.15 2.30
CA HIS A 71 2.75 14.83 2.79
C HIS A 71 3.94 13.85 2.84
N GLY A 72 5.13 14.30 2.42
CA GLY A 72 6.31 13.44 2.25
C GLY A 72 6.93 12.92 3.56
N ASP A 73 6.56 13.50 4.70
CA ASP A 73 7.06 13.17 6.04
C ASP A 73 6.09 12.31 6.87
N GLU A 74 4.88 12.05 6.38
CA GLU A 74 3.81 11.28 7.04
C GLU A 74 3.77 9.81 6.59
N ALA A 75 4.86 9.08 6.83
CA ALA A 75 5.07 7.72 6.31
C ALA A 75 4.07 6.65 6.81
N THR A 76 3.48 6.85 7.99
CA THR A 76 2.66 5.85 8.71
C THR A 76 1.46 5.37 7.90
N GLY A 77 0.83 6.23 7.11
CA GLY A 77 -0.33 5.85 6.30
C GLY A 77 0.03 4.82 5.23
N THR A 78 1.19 4.97 4.60
CA THR A 78 1.68 4.01 3.60
C THR A 78 2.10 2.70 4.27
N MET A 79 2.74 2.78 5.45
CA MET A 79 3.09 1.59 6.22
C MET A 79 1.87 0.77 6.60
N ALA A 80 0.75 1.40 6.96
CA ALA A 80 -0.47 0.70 7.35
C ALA A 80 -1.19 -0.01 6.20
N LEU A 81 -0.83 0.28 4.94
CA LEU A 81 -1.39 -0.39 3.76
C LEU A 81 -0.67 -1.70 3.41
N PHE A 82 0.42 -2.06 4.11
CA PHE A 82 1.21 -3.28 3.91
C PHE A 82 1.45 -4.00 5.26
#